data_AF-A0A1Q3HX64-F1
#
_entry.id   AF-A0A1Q3HX64-F1
#
_cell.length_a   1.000
_cell.length_b   1.000
_cell.length_c   1.000
_cell.angle_alpha   90.00
_cell.angle_beta   90.00
_cell.angle_gamma   90.00
#
_symmetry.space_group_name_H-M   'P 1'
#
loop_
_entity.id
_entity.type
_entity.pdbx_description
1 polymer ?
#
loop_
_entity_poly.entity_id
_entity_poly.type
_entity_poly.pdbx_seq_one_letter_code
_entity_poly.pdbx_strand_id
1 'polypeptide(L)'
;MAEETPFKGGRLGPFHLGRRFKHKELGAGLGRVYEAHNVDTGASALMLMPDRNSDWEPMEDWRISASSHESPPYVALEVEHAPAAGRLPALAELLDLLASALERLEQNAEARAHLTREPIGLRRRWLGRSRRWMRSRRGLAIAGLATVALGVGLWPGITGLDKGPEPRPHTAHGVGAEAAARLDSPESVSPDDESMAAITYPMPGGPFRDQAKAPCRPKRGEVEINGGCWVALEKRPPCFETQAEYQGKCYLPVSAASRKGQSILP
;
A
#
# COMPACT_ATOMS: atom_id res chain seq x y z
N MET A 1 -41.36 19.16 5.08
CA MET A 1 -40.86 17.77 5.08
C MET A 1 -39.73 17.73 4.07
N ALA A 2 -38.49 17.54 4.51
CA ALA A 2 -37.34 17.37 3.61
C ALA A 2 -36.96 15.89 3.66
N GLU A 3 -37.24 15.17 2.58
CA GLU A 3 -36.64 13.85 2.34
C GLU A 3 -35.13 14.06 2.19
N GLU A 4 -34.36 13.65 3.21
CA GLU A 4 -32.92 13.50 3.09
C GLU A 4 -32.68 12.40 2.04
N THR A 5 -32.29 12.80 0.83
CA THR A 5 -31.94 11.86 -0.23
C THR A 5 -30.84 10.92 0.27
N PRO A 6 -31.04 9.60 0.26
CA PRO A 6 -30.05 8.65 0.71
C PRO A 6 -28.78 8.81 -0.13
N PHE A 7 -27.64 8.99 0.54
CA PHE A 7 -26.32 9.13 -0.09
C PHE A 7 -26.15 8.15 -1.25
N LYS A 8 -26.05 8.67 -2.48
CA LYS A 8 -25.87 7.85 -3.68
C LYS A 8 -24.54 7.11 -3.61
N GLY A 9 -24.61 5.78 -3.48
CA GLY A 9 -23.45 4.88 -3.60
C GLY A 9 -22.72 4.53 -2.31
N GLY A 10 -23.23 4.94 -1.14
CA GLY A 10 -22.67 4.53 0.16
C GLY A 10 -21.22 4.96 0.38
N ARG A 11 -20.73 6.01 -0.30
CA ARG A 11 -19.38 6.55 -0.13
C ARG A 11 -19.46 7.96 0.42
N LEU A 12 -18.65 8.24 1.44
CA LEU A 12 -18.45 9.57 2.00
C LEU A 12 -16.95 9.86 2.08
N GLY A 13 -16.45 10.75 1.22
CA GLY A 13 -15.02 11.02 1.11
C GLY A 13 -14.19 9.75 0.85
N PRO A 14 -13.14 9.48 1.64
CA PRO A 14 -12.32 8.28 1.50
C PRO A 14 -12.99 7.03 2.09
N PHE A 15 -14.20 7.13 2.64
CA PHE A 15 -14.85 6.03 3.33
C PHE A 15 -16.00 5.44 2.53
N HIS A 16 -16.10 4.12 2.55
CA HIS A 16 -17.30 3.40 2.13
C HIS A 16 -18.08 2.95 3.37
N LEU A 17 -19.34 3.36 3.42
CA LEU A 17 -20.29 3.06 4.47
C LEU A 17 -20.84 1.64 4.30
N GLY A 18 -20.76 0.87 5.37
CA GLY A 18 -21.37 -0.43 5.53
C GLY A 18 -22.71 -0.33 6.26
N ARG A 19 -22.91 -1.23 7.22
CA ARG A 19 -24.17 -1.32 7.97
C ARG A 19 -24.28 -0.20 8.98
N ARG A 20 -25.51 0.24 9.23
CA ARG A 20 -25.84 1.17 10.32
C ARG A 20 -26.13 0.38 11.60
N PHE A 21 -25.53 0.78 12.71
CA PHE A 21 -25.86 0.22 14.03
C PHE A 21 -27.23 0.69 14.49
N LYS A 22 -27.97 -0.17 15.20
CA LYS A 22 -29.36 0.13 15.57
C LYS A 22 -29.41 1.13 16.72
N HIS A 23 -30.35 2.06 16.69
CA HIS A 23 -30.52 3.08 17.73
C HIS A 23 -30.67 2.49 19.16
N LYS A 24 -31.26 1.29 19.30
CA LYS A 24 -31.36 0.61 20.60
C LYS A 24 -30.01 0.23 21.22
N GLU A 25 -29.00 0.01 20.38
CA GLU A 25 -27.64 -0.36 20.80
C GLU A 25 -26.81 0.89 21.16
N LEU A 26 -27.20 2.05 20.63
CA LEU A 26 -26.39 3.27 20.70
C LEU A 26 -26.89 4.30 21.71
N GLY A 27 -28.09 4.20 22.29
CA GLY A 27 -28.64 5.27 23.16
C GLY A 27 -28.87 6.62 22.44
N ALA A 28 -29.33 7.64 23.16
CA ALA A 28 -29.59 8.97 22.60
C ALA A 28 -28.29 9.81 22.45
N GLY A 29 -28.24 10.74 21.49
CA GLY A 29 -27.17 11.75 21.37
C GLY A 29 -26.05 11.46 20.36
N LEU A 30 -25.73 10.20 20.03
CA LEU A 30 -24.66 9.89 19.05
C LEU A 30 -25.07 10.04 17.57
N GLY A 31 -26.35 10.29 17.31
CA GLY A 31 -26.91 10.28 15.97
C GLY A 31 -26.83 8.90 15.30
N ARG A 32 -26.30 8.86 14.09
CA ARG A 32 -26.25 7.67 13.25
C ARG A 32 -24.81 7.16 13.14
N VAL A 33 -24.58 5.95 13.65
CA VAL A 33 -23.27 5.30 13.58
C VAL A 33 -23.27 4.20 12.52
N TYR A 34 -22.24 4.17 11.69
CA TYR A 34 -22.05 3.22 10.62
C TYR A 34 -20.71 2.51 10.75
N GLU A 35 -20.71 1.22 10.38
CA GLU A 35 -19.49 0.57 9.92
C GLU A 35 -18.97 1.34 8.70
N ALA A 36 -17.67 1.58 8.63
CA ALA A 36 -17.02 2.15 7.48
C ALA A 36 -15.69 1.44 7.21
N HIS A 37 -15.17 1.60 6.00
CA HIS A 37 -13.79 1.29 5.70
C HIS A 37 -13.18 2.36 4.81
N ASN A 38 -11.91 2.67 5.05
CA ASN A 38 -11.15 3.52 4.16
C ASN A 38 -10.95 2.76 2.83
N VAL A 39 -11.31 3.39 1.71
CA VAL A 39 -11.32 2.78 0.38
C VAL A 39 -9.90 2.49 -0.13
N ASP A 40 -8.93 3.28 0.33
CA ASP A 40 -7.54 3.23 -0.12
C ASP A 40 -6.75 2.25 0.74
N THR A 41 -6.82 2.38 2.07
CA THR A 41 -6.08 1.53 3.01
C THR A 41 -6.79 0.22 3.34
N GLY A 42 -8.11 0.16 3.16
CA GLY A 42 -8.93 -0.98 3.59
C GLY A 42 -9.07 -1.09 5.11
N ALA A 43 -8.58 -0.12 5.88
CA ALA A 43 -8.72 -0.09 7.33
C ALA A 43 -10.20 0.06 7.74
N SER A 44 -10.59 -0.69 8.77
CA SER A 44 -11.90 -0.54 9.40
C SER A 44 -12.00 0.82 10.08
N ALA A 45 -13.17 1.45 9.96
CA ALA A 45 -13.48 2.72 10.58
C ALA A 45 -14.92 2.71 11.12
N LEU A 46 -15.21 3.67 12.00
CA LEU A 46 -16.57 4.07 12.36
C LEU A 46 -16.86 5.42 11.72
N MET A 47 -18.11 5.62 11.30
CA MET A 47 -18.58 6.92 10.84
C MET A 47 -19.79 7.33 11.64
N LEU A 48 -19.69 8.50 12.28
CA LEU A 48 -20.78 9.14 13.00
C LEU A 48 -21.34 10.26 12.13
N MET A 49 -22.65 10.30 12.03
CA MET A 49 -23.37 11.38 11.36
C MET A 49 -24.43 11.92 12.31
N PRO A 50 -24.49 13.24 12.54
CA PRO A 50 -25.52 13.80 13.38
C PRO A 50 -26.90 13.52 12.77
N ASP A 51 -27.90 13.41 13.64
CA ASP A 51 -29.32 13.41 13.30
C ASP A 51 -30.08 14.47 14.10
N ARG A 52 -31.40 14.53 13.90
CA ARG A 52 -32.25 15.53 14.54
C ARG A 52 -32.26 15.50 16.07
N ASN A 53 -31.81 14.40 16.67
CA ASN A 53 -31.78 14.20 18.12
C ASN A 53 -30.34 14.27 18.66
N SER A 54 -29.37 14.62 17.82
CA SER A 54 -27.98 14.80 18.20
C SER A 54 -27.79 16.23 18.69
N ASP A 55 -27.06 16.37 19.78
CA ASP A 55 -26.69 17.63 20.44
C ASP A 55 -25.31 18.14 20.01
N TRP A 56 -24.73 17.52 18.97
CA TRP A 56 -23.42 17.85 18.41
C TRP A 56 -23.49 17.98 16.89
N GLU A 57 -22.59 18.79 16.34
CA GLU A 57 -22.32 18.88 14.91
C GLU A 57 -20.80 19.01 14.71
N PRO A 58 -20.22 18.48 13.61
CA PRO A 58 -18.82 18.71 13.29
C PRO A 58 -18.54 20.21 13.12
N MET A 59 -17.75 20.81 14.02
CA MET A 59 -17.47 22.25 13.98
C MET A 59 -16.28 22.62 13.08
N GLU A 60 -15.29 21.75 13.00
CA GLU A 60 -13.99 22.02 12.39
C GLU A 60 -13.44 20.77 11.67
N ASP A 61 -12.76 20.97 10.54
CA ASP A 61 -12.21 19.88 9.74
C ASP A 61 -10.85 19.43 10.28
N TRP A 62 -10.87 18.52 11.26
CA TRP A 62 -9.69 17.85 11.80
C TRP A 62 -9.40 16.53 11.08
N ARG A 63 -8.12 16.24 10.83
CA ARG A 63 -7.66 14.88 10.52
C ARG A 63 -6.57 14.49 11.49
N ILE A 64 -6.84 13.44 12.26
CA ILE A 64 -5.98 12.97 13.33
C ILE A 64 -5.83 11.46 13.23
N SER A 65 -4.72 10.94 13.72
CA SER A 65 -4.53 9.52 13.97
C SER A 65 -4.07 9.33 15.42
N ALA A 66 -4.60 8.27 16.05
CA ALA A 66 -4.25 7.91 17.41
C ALA A 66 -3.65 6.49 17.40
N SER A 67 -2.50 6.33 18.03
CA SER A 67 -1.79 5.05 18.10
C SER A 67 -1.38 4.73 19.54
N SER A 68 -1.28 3.44 19.83
CA SER A 68 -0.81 2.91 21.11
C SER A 68 0.23 1.84 20.83
N HIS A 69 1.37 1.94 21.50
CA HIS A 69 2.50 1.03 21.36
C HIS A 69 2.83 0.41 22.71
N GLU A 70 3.09 -0.89 22.72
CA GLU A 70 3.42 -1.63 23.96
C GLU A 70 4.91 -1.60 24.28
N SER A 71 5.79 -1.42 23.28
CA SER A 71 7.25 -1.41 23.48
C SER A 71 7.99 -0.53 22.46
N PRO A 72 8.61 0.59 22.90
CA PRO A 72 8.43 1.20 24.22
C PRO A 72 6.96 1.65 24.43
N PRO A 73 6.47 1.74 25.68
CA PRO A 73 5.08 2.10 25.93
C PRO A 73 4.84 3.58 25.66
N TYR A 74 3.95 3.90 24.72
CA TYR A 74 3.46 5.26 24.49
C TYR A 74 2.11 5.28 23.77
N VAL A 75 1.38 6.37 23.96
CA VAL A 75 0.21 6.73 23.15
C VAL A 75 0.56 8.00 22.41
N ALA A 76 0.33 8.02 21.10
CA ALA A 76 0.56 9.19 20.26
C ALA A 76 -0.75 9.65 19.64
N LEU A 77 -0.92 10.97 19.58
CA LEU A 77 -1.95 11.64 18.79
C LEU A 77 -1.22 12.48 17.75
N GLU A 78 -1.35 12.10 16.50
CA GLU A 78 -0.76 12.82 15.37
C GLU A 78 -1.85 13.64 14.68
N VAL A 79 -1.54 14.90 14.36
CA VAL A 79 -2.45 15.81 13.66
C VAL A 79 -1.99 15.91 12.21
N GLU A 80 -2.66 15.15 11.34
CA GLU A 80 -2.39 15.14 9.88
C GLU A 80 -2.92 16.41 9.20
N HIS A 81 -4.05 16.94 9.69
CA HIS A 81 -4.63 18.19 9.20
C HIS A 81 -5.30 18.94 10.34
N ALA A 82 -4.93 20.22 10.49
CA ALA A 82 -5.54 21.15 11.41
C ALA A 82 -6.23 22.29 10.65
N PRO A 83 -7.42 22.72 11.07
CA PRO A 83 -8.05 23.93 10.56
C PRO A 83 -7.22 25.18 10.95
N ALA A 84 -7.31 26.25 10.14
CA ALA A 84 -6.47 27.44 10.31
C ALA A 84 -6.63 28.15 11.67
N ALA A 85 -7.82 28.08 12.28
CA ALA A 85 -8.12 28.66 13.60
C ALA A 85 -8.31 27.59 14.69
N GLY A 86 -7.79 26.38 14.47
CA GLY A 86 -8.16 25.17 15.22
C GLY A 86 -8.16 25.31 16.73
N ARG A 87 -9.30 24.97 17.33
CA ARG A 87 -9.51 25.08 18.77
C ARG A 87 -9.34 23.71 19.42
N LEU A 88 -8.41 23.61 20.39
CA LEU A 88 -8.22 22.38 21.17
C LEU A 88 -9.51 21.86 21.84
N PRO A 89 -10.43 22.70 22.36
CA PRO A 89 -11.72 22.22 22.87
C PRO A 89 -12.55 21.49 21.81
N ALA A 90 -12.55 21.93 20.55
CA ALA A 90 -13.30 21.26 19.48
C ALA A 90 -12.68 19.88 19.14
N LEU A 91 -11.35 19.78 19.17
CA LEU A 91 -10.65 18.50 19.02
C LEU A 91 -10.95 17.55 20.20
N ALA A 92 -10.99 18.06 21.42
CA ALA A 92 -11.35 17.27 22.60
C ALA A 92 -12.80 16.74 22.51
N GLU A 93 -13.76 17.58 22.12
CA GLU A 93 -15.16 17.17 21.90
C GLU A 93 -15.28 16.08 20.83
N LEU A 94 -14.50 16.16 19.74
CA LEU A 94 -14.42 15.10 18.72
C LEU A 94 -13.92 13.78 19.31
N LEU A 95 -12.87 13.81 20.12
CA LEU A 95 -12.31 12.62 20.76
C LEU A 95 -13.29 12.01 21.78
N ASP A 96 -13.95 12.85 22.57
CA ASP A 96 -14.98 12.42 23.55
C ASP A 96 -16.18 11.79 22.84
N LEU A 97 -16.59 12.33 21.69
CA LEU A 97 -17.65 11.76 20.86
C LEU A 97 -17.26 10.37 20.33
N LEU A 98 -16.03 10.21 19.84
CA LEU A 98 -15.51 8.93 19.36
C LEU A 98 -15.38 7.91 20.50
N ALA A 99 -14.87 8.32 21.66
CA ALA A 99 -14.79 7.49 22.85
C ALA A 99 -16.19 7.02 23.30
N SER A 100 -17.15 7.94 23.38
CA SER A 100 -18.55 7.65 23.69
C SER A 100 -19.17 6.65 22.71
N ALA A 101 -18.83 6.75 21.42
CA ALA A 101 -19.28 5.80 20.41
C ALA A 101 -18.71 4.40 20.64
N LEU A 102 -17.41 4.30 20.97
CA LEU A 102 -16.75 3.04 21.24
C LEU A 102 -17.27 2.37 22.51
N GLU A 103 -17.50 3.13 23.59
CA GLU A 103 -18.07 2.63 24.84
C GLU A 103 -19.44 2.00 24.62
N ARG A 104 -20.31 2.65 23.85
CA ARG A 104 -21.66 2.11 23.57
C ARG A 104 -21.62 0.89 22.65
N LEU A 105 -20.59 0.78 21.83
CA LEU A 105 -20.37 -0.37 20.95
C LEU A 105 -19.56 -1.50 21.59
N GLU A 106 -19.05 -1.33 22.81
CA GLU A 106 -18.16 -2.30 23.47
C GLU A 106 -18.81 -3.68 23.59
N GLN A 107 -20.10 -3.72 23.94
CA GLN A 107 -20.88 -4.95 24.09
C GLN A 107 -21.43 -5.49 22.75
N ASN A 108 -21.27 -4.75 21.66
CA ASN A 108 -21.73 -5.15 20.35
C ASN A 108 -20.68 -6.05 19.66
N ALA A 109 -20.92 -7.35 19.67
CA ALA A 109 -20.00 -8.34 19.09
C ALA A 109 -19.71 -8.10 17.60
N GLU A 110 -20.67 -7.58 16.83
CA GLU A 110 -20.46 -7.24 15.42
C GLU A 110 -19.56 -6.03 15.26
N ALA A 111 -19.75 -4.99 16.07
CA ALA A 111 -18.91 -3.79 16.06
C ALA A 111 -17.47 -4.13 16.45
N ARG A 112 -17.28 -4.92 17.52
CA ARG A 112 -15.96 -5.41 17.93
C ARG A 112 -15.29 -6.20 16.81
N ALA A 113 -16.00 -7.15 16.20
CA ALA A 113 -15.46 -7.95 15.10
C ALA A 113 -15.09 -7.11 13.88
N HIS A 114 -15.80 -6.02 13.59
CA HIS A 114 -15.47 -5.09 12.50
C HIS A 114 -14.21 -4.28 12.80
N LEU A 115 -14.08 -3.71 14.00
CA LEU A 115 -12.97 -2.81 14.36
C LEU A 115 -11.65 -3.55 14.63
N THR A 116 -11.70 -4.76 15.17
CA THR A 116 -10.51 -5.58 15.37
C THR A 116 -10.15 -6.40 14.14
N ARG A 117 -10.87 -6.22 13.03
CA ARG A 117 -10.57 -6.92 11.79
C ARG A 117 -9.26 -6.38 11.23
N GLU A 118 -8.34 -7.29 10.90
CA GLU A 118 -7.16 -6.90 10.14
C GLU A 118 -7.58 -6.20 8.83
N PRO A 119 -6.98 -5.05 8.50
CA PRO A 119 -7.17 -4.42 7.20
C PRO A 119 -7.00 -5.48 6.12
N ILE A 120 -7.96 -5.55 5.19
CA ILE A 120 -7.87 -6.53 4.10
C ILE A 120 -6.66 -6.14 3.25
N GLY A 121 -5.52 -6.78 3.50
CA GLY A 121 -4.26 -6.44 2.86
C GLY A 121 -4.40 -6.37 1.35
N LEU A 122 -3.71 -5.39 0.74
CA LEU A 122 -3.72 -5.10 -0.69
C LEU A 122 -3.61 -6.37 -1.57
N ARG A 123 -2.82 -7.36 -1.13
CA ARG A 123 -2.68 -8.68 -1.79
C ARG A 123 -4.00 -9.46 -1.90
N ARG A 124 -4.82 -9.49 -0.85
CA ARG A 124 -6.10 -10.23 -0.84
C ARG A 124 -7.14 -9.56 -1.74
N ARG A 125 -7.10 -8.22 -1.84
CA ARG A 125 -7.94 -7.41 -2.75
C ARG A 125 -7.52 -7.59 -4.21
N TRP A 126 -6.22 -7.63 -4.50
CA TRP A 126 -5.68 -7.90 -5.84
C TRP A 126 -6.04 -9.32 -6.32
N LEU A 127 -5.86 -10.34 -5.47
CA LEU A 127 -6.27 -11.72 -5.77
C LEU A 127 -7.79 -11.85 -5.99
N GLY A 128 -8.61 -11.11 -5.24
CA GLY A 128 -10.07 -11.09 -5.43
C GLY A 128 -10.51 -10.44 -6.74
N ARG A 129 -9.85 -9.34 -7.14
CA ARG A 129 -10.13 -8.62 -8.38
C ARG A 129 -9.60 -9.38 -9.60
N SER A 130 -8.42 -9.99 -9.51
CA SER A 130 -7.85 -10.84 -10.56
C SER A 130 -8.66 -12.13 -10.78
N ARG A 131 -9.15 -12.77 -9.70
CA ARG A 131 -10.05 -13.94 -9.79
C ARG A 131 -11.40 -13.60 -10.43
N ARG A 132 -11.92 -12.39 -10.18
CA ARG A 132 -13.16 -11.90 -10.81
C ARG A 132 -12.94 -11.55 -12.29
N TRP A 133 -11.76 -11.03 -12.64
CA TRP A 133 -11.35 -10.78 -14.02
C TRP A 133 -11.11 -12.07 -14.83
N MET A 134 -10.41 -13.06 -14.26
CA MET A 134 -10.21 -14.40 -14.87
C MET A 134 -11.52 -15.15 -15.12
N ARG A 135 -12.54 -14.92 -14.28
CA ARG A 135 -13.89 -15.51 -14.46
C ARG A 135 -14.80 -14.71 -15.40
N SER A 136 -14.37 -13.55 -15.89
CA SER A 136 -15.11 -12.80 -16.90
C SER A 136 -14.90 -13.44 -18.28
N ARG A 137 -15.89 -13.33 -19.17
CA ARG A 137 -15.79 -13.83 -20.57
C ARG A 137 -14.56 -13.29 -21.31
N ARG A 138 -14.09 -12.08 -20.94
CA ARG A 138 -12.88 -11.45 -21.48
C ARG A 138 -11.58 -12.10 -20.94
N GLY A 139 -11.57 -12.54 -19.69
CA GLY A 139 -10.44 -13.26 -19.09
C GLY A 139 -10.27 -14.67 -19.66
N LEU A 140 -11.38 -15.37 -19.91
CA LEU A 140 -11.39 -16.66 -20.60
C LEU A 140 -10.90 -16.57 -22.05
N ALA A 141 -11.25 -15.50 -22.78
CA ALA A 141 -10.80 -15.29 -24.16
C ALA A 141 -9.27 -15.07 -24.26
N ILE A 142 -8.69 -14.32 -23.31
CA ILE A 142 -7.23 -14.09 -23.25
C ILE A 142 -6.49 -15.37 -22.84
N ALA A 143 -7.04 -16.14 -21.89
CA ALA A 143 -6.46 -17.43 -21.51
C ALA A 143 -6.52 -18.46 -22.66
N GLY A 144 -7.59 -18.45 -23.46
CA GLY A 144 -7.73 -19.31 -24.64
C GLY A 144 -6.79 -18.95 -25.79
N LEU A 145 -6.44 -17.67 -25.96
CA LEU A 145 -5.44 -17.24 -26.95
C LEU A 145 -4.01 -17.66 -26.55
N ALA A 146 -3.69 -17.65 -25.25
CA ALA A 146 -2.38 -18.08 -24.76
C ALA A 146 -2.14 -19.59 -24.93
N THR A 147 -3.17 -20.43 -24.81
CA THR A 147 -3.03 -21.88 -25.02
C THR A 147 -2.86 -22.25 -26.50
N VAL A 148 -3.47 -21.52 -27.44
CA VAL A 148 -3.27 -21.73 -28.88
C VAL A 148 -1.85 -21.35 -29.31
N ALA A 149 -1.29 -20.25 -28.76
CA ALA A 149 0.08 -19.85 -29.08
C ALA A 149 1.14 -20.86 -28.61
N LEU A 150 0.93 -21.51 -27.45
CA LEU A 150 1.82 -22.56 -26.94
C LEU A 150 1.65 -23.90 -27.67
N GLY A 151 0.46 -24.19 -28.20
CA GLY A 151 0.20 -25.40 -28.99
C GLY A 151 0.80 -25.38 -30.40
N VAL A 152 0.98 -24.19 -31.00
CA VAL A 152 1.53 -24.04 -32.36
C VAL A 152 3.07 -23.97 -32.36
N GLY A 153 3.70 -23.65 -31.23
CA GLY A 153 5.16 -23.56 -31.11
C GLY A 153 5.89 -24.89 -30.86
N LEU A 154 5.17 -26.01 -30.72
CA LEU A 154 5.70 -27.31 -30.31
C LEU A 154 5.38 -28.45 -31.29
N TRP A 155 5.59 -28.24 -32.60
CA TRP A 155 5.83 -29.34 -33.57
C TRP A 155 6.26 -28.78 -34.95
N PRO A 156 7.32 -29.27 -35.65
CA PRO A 156 8.35 -30.24 -35.29
C PRO A 156 9.80 -29.77 -35.53
N GLY A 157 10.70 -30.20 -34.64
CA GLY A 157 12.15 -30.22 -34.86
C GLY A 157 12.73 -31.58 -34.48
N ILE A 158 12.14 -32.66 -35.01
CA ILE A 158 12.64 -34.03 -34.88
C ILE A 158 13.65 -34.25 -36.00
N THR A 159 14.93 -33.91 -35.78
CA THR A 159 16.13 -34.56 -36.35
C THR A 159 17.38 -33.94 -35.73
N GLY A 160 18.15 -34.73 -34.98
CA GLY A 160 19.49 -34.31 -34.49
C GLY A 160 19.88 -34.95 -33.17
N LEU A 161 20.31 -36.21 -33.22
CA LEU A 161 20.93 -36.95 -32.12
C LEU A 161 22.35 -36.43 -31.81
N ASP A 162 22.81 -36.73 -30.59
CA ASP A 162 24.21 -36.88 -30.13
C ASP A 162 25.03 -35.66 -29.66
N LYS A 163 25.06 -35.42 -28.34
CA LYS A 163 26.07 -35.96 -27.38
C LYS A 163 25.89 -35.37 -25.97
N GLY A 164 25.80 -36.23 -24.95
CA GLY A 164 25.93 -35.87 -23.51
C GLY A 164 27.39 -35.65 -23.07
N PRO A 165 27.68 -35.29 -21.80
CA PRO A 165 27.21 -36.02 -20.60
C PRO A 165 26.72 -35.17 -19.37
N GLU A 166 25.98 -35.83 -18.46
CA GLU A 166 25.47 -35.42 -17.11
C GLU A 166 26.52 -35.66 -15.97
N PRO A 167 26.31 -35.44 -14.62
CA PRO A 167 25.16 -34.93 -13.82
C PRO A 167 25.42 -34.00 -12.55
N ARG A 168 24.49 -33.04 -12.29
CA ARG A 168 23.82 -32.58 -11.00
C ARG A 168 24.63 -32.04 -9.77
N PRO A 169 24.02 -31.35 -8.73
CA PRO A 169 22.58 -31.10 -8.43
C PRO A 169 22.13 -29.66 -7.98
N HIS A 170 20.83 -29.40 -8.12
CA HIS A 170 19.87 -28.57 -7.31
C HIS A 170 20.29 -27.15 -6.82
N THR A 171 19.57 -26.09 -7.19
CA THR A 171 18.42 -25.60 -6.41
C THR A 171 17.45 -24.73 -7.23
N ALA A 172 16.24 -24.61 -6.69
CA ALA A 172 14.97 -24.32 -7.35
C ALA A 172 14.72 -22.85 -7.74
N HIS A 173 13.80 -22.71 -8.69
CA HIS A 173 13.20 -21.49 -9.23
C HIS A 173 12.67 -20.50 -8.18
N GLY A 174 12.94 -19.21 -8.43
CA GLY A 174 12.16 -18.08 -7.94
C GLY A 174 11.78 -17.17 -9.11
N VAL A 175 10.52 -17.24 -9.53
CA VAL A 175 9.92 -16.43 -10.60
C VAL A 175 9.98 -14.95 -10.19
N GLY A 176 10.91 -14.21 -10.78
CA GLY A 176 11.15 -12.79 -10.48
C GLY A 176 12.29 -12.16 -11.29
N ALA A 177 13.11 -12.98 -11.96
CA ALA A 177 14.28 -12.53 -12.71
C ALA A 177 13.95 -11.70 -13.98
N GLU A 178 12.73 -11.80 -14.52
CA GLU A 178 12.39 -11.20 -15.82
C GLU A 178 11.55 -9.91 -15.74
N ALA A 179 11.11 -9.50 -14.55
CA ALA A 179 10.28 -8.30 -14.37
C ALA A 179 11.09 -7.00 -14.19
N ALA A 180 12.28 -7.09 -13.57
CA ALA A 180 13.11 -5.90 -13.28
C ALA A 180 13.68 -5.25 -14.55
N ALA A 181 13.94 -6.03 -15.61
CA ALA A 181 14.46 -5.53 -16.88
C ALA A 181 13.45 -4.66 -17.67
N ARG A 182 12.17 -4.62 -17.25
CA ARG A 182 11.10 -3.87 -17.92
C ARG A 182 10.64 -2.61 -17.16
N LEU A 183 11.21 -2.34 -15.99
CA LEU A 183 10.82 -1.20 -15.15
C LEU A 183 11.92 -0.13 -15.14
N ASP A 184 11.48 1.13 -15.08
CA ASP A 184 12.34 2.29 -14.85
C ASP A 184 12.62 2.46 -13.35
N SER A 185 13.75 3.08 -13.02
CA SER A 185 14.22 3.39 -11.68
C SER A 185 13.27 4.40 -11.06
N PRO A 186 13.01 4.30 -9.75
CA PRO A 186 12.33 5.36 -9.03
C PRO A 186 13.13 6.66 -9.19
N GLU A 187 12.50 7.69 -9.76
CA GLU A 187 13.09 9.02 -9.93
C GLU A 187 13.13 9.75 -8.57
N SER A 188 14.15 10.59 -8.40
CA SER A 188 14.44 11.37 -7.19
C SER A 188 13.25 12.24 -6.74
N VAL A 189 12.95 12.22 -5.44
CA VAL A 189 11.88 13.04 -4.84
C VAL A 189 12.45 14.34 -4.28
N SER A 190 11.81 15.46 -4.67
CA SER A 190 11.96 16.78 -4.02
C SER A 190 11.34 16.74 -2.63
N PRO A 191 11.85 17.49 -1.63
CA PRO A 191 11.68 17.20 -0.20
C PRO A 191 10.28 17.41 0.42
N ASP A 192 9.18 17.42 -0.35
CA ASP A 192 7.83 17.73 0.15
C ASP A 192 6.81 16.57 0.12
N ASP A 193 7.21 15.33 -0.19
CA ASP A 193 6.32 14.16 -0.13
C ASP A 193 6.62 13.25 1.07
N GLU A 194 6.11 13.63 2.24
CA GLU A 194 5.99 12.75 3.40
C GLU A 194 4.74 11.86 3.26
N SER A 195 4.85 10.75 2.52
CA SER A 195 3.90 9.64 2.65
C SER A 195 4.56 8.45 3.37
N MET A 196 4.25 8.33 4.66
CA MET A 196 4.53 7.15 5.48
C MET A 196 3.70 5.95 5.02
N ALA A 197 4.26 5.14 4.13
CA ALA A 197 4.00 3.69 4.04
C ALA A 197 5.04 3.01 3.16
N ALA A 198 6.33 3.26 3.43
CA ALA A 198 7.40 2.81 2.55
C ALA A 198 7.45 1.27 2.34
N ILE A 199 6.78 0.79 1.30
CA ILE A 199 6.96 -0.55 0.74
C ILE A 199 8.36 -0.59 0.10
N THR A 200 9.38 -0.82 0.93
CA THR A 200 10.73 -1.19 0.46
C THR A 200 10.63 -2.45 -0.41
N TYR A 201 11.35 -2.48 -1.52
CA TYR A 201 11.41 -3.64 -2.39
C TYR A 201 12.70 -4.44 -2.13
N PRO A 202 12.67 -5.78 -2.26
CA PRO A 202 13.90 -6.58 -2.14
C PRO A 202 14.86 -6.27 -3.28
N MET A 203 16.17 -6.41 -3.04
CA MET A 203 17.19 -6.23 -4.07
C MET A 203 16.85 -6.99 -5.37
N PRO A 204 16.72 -6.31 -6.53
CA PRO A 204 16.41 -6.95 -7.80
C PRO A 204 17.53 -7.90 -8.25
N GLY A 205 17.19 -8.99 -8.95
CA GLY A 205 18.16 -9.95 -9.48
C GLY A 205 19.01 -9.46 -10.66
N GLY A 206 18.75 -8.25 -11.16
CA GLY A 206 19.50 -7.58 -12.22
C GLY A 206 19.23 -6.07 -12.21
N PRO A 207 20.03 -5.26 -12.92
CA PRO A 207 19.88 -3.81 -12.91
C PRO A 207 18.57 -3.36 -13.57
N PHE A 208 17.99 -2.26 -13.10
CA PHE A 208 16.89 -1.59 -13.80
C PHE A 208 17.33 -1.06 -15.18
N ARG A 209 16.37 -0.80 -16.05
CA ARG A 209 16.64 -0.40 -17.46
C ARG A 209 17.49 0.86 -17.56
N ASP A 210 17.23 1.82 -16.69
CA ASP A 210 17.82 3.15 -16.58
C ASP A 210 18.81 3.28 -15.42
N GLN A 211 19.14 2.18 -14.74
CA GLN A 211 20.19 2.13 -13.75
C GLN A 211 21.57 2.03 -14.41
N ALA A 212 22.56 2.71 -13.83
CA ALA A 212 23.95 2.56 -14.17
C ALA A 212 24.40 1.11 -13.93
N LYS A 213 24.94 0.48 -14.98
CA LYS A 213 25.51 -0.86 -14.92
C LYS A 213 26.99 -0.79 -14.55
N ALA A 214 27.52 -1.92 -14.10
CA ALA A 214 28.95 -2.11 -13.91
C ALA A 214 29.75 -1.69 -15.16
N PRO A 215 30.98 -1.13 -15.00
CA PRO A 215 31.70 -0.93 -13.74
C PRO A 215 31.15 0.26 -12.92
N CYS A 216 31.11 0.11 -11.59
CA CYS A 216 30.70 1.16 -10.64
C CYS A 216 31.87 2.09 -10.26
N ARG A 217 31.58 3.24 -9.64
CA ARG A 217 32.60 4.23 -9.22
C ARG A 217 32.78 4.21 -7.68
N PRO A 218 33.71 3.41 -7.12
CA PRO A 218 33.91 3.33 -5.67
C PRO A 218 34.25 4.68 -5.01
N LYS A 219 34.96 5.56 -5.73
CA LYS A 219 35.29 6.93 -5.27
C LYS A 219 34.06 7.82 -5.03
N ARG A 220 32.87 7.41 -5.49
CA ARG A 220 31.58 8.07 -5.26
C ARG A 220 30.68 7.32 -4.29
N GLY A 221 31.22 6.30 -3.60
CA GLY A 221 30.43 5.44 -2.74
C GLY A 221 29.53 4.45 -3.50
N GLU A 222 29.75 4.26 -4.82
CA GLU A 222 28.99 3.28 -5.60
C GLU A 222 29.54 1.87 -5.36
N VAL A 223 28.64 0.92 -5.12
CA VAL A 223 28.94 -0.52 -5.01
C VAL A 223 28.19 -1.28 -6.11
N GLU A 224 28.81 -2.36 -6.59
CA GLU A 224 28.18 -3.25 -7.56
C GLU A 224 27.38 -4.33 -6.84
N ILE A 225 26.08 -4.42 -7.14
CA ILE A 225 25.20 -5.48 -6.66
C ILE A 225 24.31 -5.93 -7.82
N ASN A 226 24.32 -7.22 -8.11
CA ASN A 226 23.56 -7.85 -9.21
C ASN A 226 23.77 -7.15 -10.58
N GLY A 227 25.00 -6.70 -10.87
CA GLY A 227 25.37 -6.03 -12.13
C GLY A 227 24.91 -4.56 -12.26
N GLY A 228 24.22 -4.02 -11.25
CA GLY A 228 23.84 -2.61 -11.14
C GLY A 228 24.69 -1.86 -10.12
N CYS A 229 24.74 -0.54 -10.26
CA CYS A 229 25.43 0.34 -9.31
C CYS A 229 24.46 0.93 -8.30
N TRP A 230 24.86 0.88 -7.03
CA TRP A 230 24.06 1.26 -5.88
C TRP A 230 24.85 2.13 -4.92
N VAL A 231 24.18 2.97 -4.15
CA VAL A 231 24.78 3.70 -3.03
C VAL A 231 24.14 3.20 -1.73
N ALA A 232 24.98 2.76 -0.79
CA ALA A 232 24.53 2.38 0.54
C ALA A 232 24.18 3.61 1.37
N LEU A 233 23.06 3.57 2.08
CA LEU A 233 22.65 4.60 3.00
C LEU A 233 23.07 4.23 4.43
N GLU A 234 23.40 5.23 5.24
CA GLU A 234 23.62 5.07 6.69
C GLU A 234 22.28 4.91 7.46
N LYS A 235 21.43 4.03 6.94
CA LYS A 235 20.10 3.74 7.48
C LYS A 235 19.92 2.22 7.54
N ARG A 236 19.44 1.75 8.70
CA ARG A 236 18.96 0.37 8.86
C ARG A 236 17.47 0.30 8.52
N PRO A 237 16.94 -0.87 8.10
CA PRO A 237 15.52 -1.04 7.83
C PRO A 237 14.63 -0.50 8.98
N PRO A 238 13.44 0.05 8.67
CA PRO A 238 12.74 0.03 7.38
C PRO A 238 13.28 1.06 6.37
N CYS A 239 13.55 0.60 5.14
CA CYS A 239 13.95 1.45 4.02
C CYS A 239 12.75 2.17 3.40
N PHE A 240 12.99 3.28 2.71
CA PHE A 240 11.92 4.00 2.00
C PHE A 240 11.50 3.29 0.69
N GLU A 241 10.35 3.65 0.10
CA GLU A 241 9.82 3.04 -1.13
C GLU A 241 10.78 3.06 -2.33
N THR A 242 11.62 4.08 -2.41
CA THR A 242 12.63 4.25 -3.47
C THR A 242 13.90 3.46 -3.21
N GLN A 243 14.02 2.84 -2.04
CA GLN A 243 15.22 2.16 -1.58
C GLN A 243 15.03 0.65 -1.62
N ALA A 244 16.09 -0.04 -1.99
CA ALA A 244 16.13 -1.49 -1.95
C ALA A 244 16.77 -1.96 -0.64
N GLU A 245 16.17 -2.95 0.00
CA GLU A 245 16.76 -3.61 1.17
C GLU A 245 17.68 -4.76 0.73
N TYR A 246 18.92 -4.76 1.22
CA TYR A 246 19.87 -5.84 1.01
C TYR A 246 20.80 -6.00 2.21
N GLN A 247 20.91 -7.22 2.75
CA GLN A 247 21.77 -7.56 3.89
C GLN A 247 21.62 -6.61 5.11
N GLY A 248 20.38 -6.21 5.43
CA GLY A 248 20.09 -5.32 6.56
C GLY A 248 20.52 -3.85 6.37
N LYS A 249 20.70 -3.41 5.12
CA LYS A 249 21.00 -2.03 4.72
C LYS A 249 20.07 -1.56 3.61
N CYS A 250 19.94 -0.25 3.49
CA CYS A 250 19.16 0.41 2.43
C CYS A 250 20.07 0.91 1.30
N TYR A 251 19.67 0.69 0.05
CA TYR A 251 20.42 1.08 -1.14
C TYR A 251 19.58 1.90 -2.10
N LEU A 252 20.19 2.92 -2.71
CA LEU A 252 19.59 3.66 -3.82
C LEU A 252 20.24 3.25 -5.15
N PRO A 253 19.45 3.01 -6.22
CA PRO A 253 20.00 2.76 -7.54
C PRO A 253 20.63 4.02 -8.12
N VAL A 254 21.80 3.90 -8.72
CA VAL A 254 22.47 5.01 -9.43
C VAL A 254 21.86 5.13 -10.82
N SER A 255 21.35 6.29 -11.21
CA SER A 255 20.80 6.49 -12.56
C SER A 255 21.91 6.49 -13.62
N ALA A 256 21.64 5.92 -14.79
CA ALA A 256 22.55 5.97 -15.95
C ALA A 256 22.71 7.41 -16.49
N ALA A 257 21.69 8.26 -16.31
CA ALA A 257 21.73 9.67 -16.69
C ALA A 257 22.79 10.46 -15.89
N SER A 258 22.97 10.16 -14.60
CA SER A 258 24.00 10.80 -13.75
C SER A 258 25.44 10.57 -14.25
N ARG A 259 25.66 9.54 -15.09
CA ARG A 259 26.95 9.30 -15.75
C ARG A 259 27.17 10.12 -17.01
N LYS A 260 26.09 10.47 -17.73
CA LYS A 260 26.17 11.24 -18.98
C LYS A 260 26.42 12.73 -18.73
N GLY A 261 26.11 13.25 -17.54
CA GLY A 261 26.32 14.67 -17.18
C GLY A 261 27.78 15.10 -16.95
N GLN A 262 28.78 14.29 -17.32
CA GLN A 262 30.21 14.64 -17.16
C GLN A 262 31.06 14.31 -18.39
N SER A 263 30.52 14.59 -19.57
CA SER A 263 31.38 14.96 -20.70
C SER A 263 31.24 16.46 -20.90
N ILE A 264 32.36 17.17 -21.06
CA ILE A 264 32.57 18.64 -21.12
C ILE A 264 32.96 19.18 -19.73
N LEU A 265 34.19 19.64 -19.47
CA LEU A 265 35.00 20.59 -20.25
C LEU A 265 36.49 20.20 -20.41
N PRO A 266 37.17 20.68 -21.47
CA PRO A 266 38.63 20.73 -21.62
C PRO A 266 39.30 21.75 -20.69
#